data_AF-A0A151AUM1-F1
#
_entry.id   AF-A0A151AUM1-F1
#
_cell.length_a   1.000
_cell.length_b   1.000
_cell.length_c   1.000
_cell.angle_alpha   90.00
_cell.angle_beta   90.00
_cell.angle_gamma   90.00
#
_symmetry.space_group_name_H-M   'P 1'
#
loop_
_entity.id
_entity.type
_entity.pdbx_description
1 polymer ?
#
loop_
_entity_poly.entity_id
_entity_poly.type
_entity_poly.pdbx_seq_one_letter_code
_entity_poly.pdbx_strand_id
1 'polypeptide(L)'
;MSGDTPGARLRRARLAKNMTIHDLAVATGLSVKTIGNLEANRTRALLPHLRVLAQVLNVPLYYIGCFENLPEKTLGQRIRKARVFHGLTKEELAQSIGVNPKTLQSWEQDKRKPLQRYLTALKAYLAILGK
;
A
#
# COMPACT_ATOMS: atom_id res chain seq x y z
N MET A 1 -3.02 21.88 10.42
CA MET A 1 -3.93 21.15 9.50
C MET A 1 -3.18 21.02 8.18
N SER A 2 -2.69 19.90 7.66
CA SER A 2 -2.95 18.47 7.81
C SER A 2 -1.59 17.75 7.76
N GLY A 3 -1.02 17.42 8.94
CA GLY A 3 0.40 17.02 9.06
C GLY A 3 0.70 15.53 8.82
N ASP A 4 -0.32 14.74 8.48
CA ASP A 4 -0.23 13.28 8.42
C ASP A 4 -0.62 12.77 7.02
N THR A 5 0.16 13.21 6.03
CA THR A 5 0.04 12.77 4.63
C THR A 5 1.09 11.70 4.31
N PRO A 6 0.90 10.89 3.25
CA PRO A 6 1.92 9.94 2.80
C PRO A 6 3.29 10.60 2.56
N GLY A 7 3.31 11.78 1.94
CA GLY A 7 4.54 12.54 1.72
C GLY A 7 5.21 13.03 3.00
N ALA A 8 4.43 13.50 3.97
CA ALA A 8 4.95 13.93 5.27
C ALA A 8 5.54 12.75 6.07
N ARG A 9 4.89 11.57 6.02
CA ARG A 9 5.39 10.35 6.66
C ARG A 9 6.63 9.80 5.99
N LEU A 10 6.69 9.82 4.65
CA LEU A 10 7.89 9.44 3.91
C LEU A 10 9.07 10.34 4.30
N ARG A 11 8.84 11.67 4.32
CA ARG A 11 9.86 12.64 4.76
C ARG A 11 10.32 12.38 6.19
N ARG A 12 9.39 12.11 7.11
CA ARG A 12 9.71 11.80 8.51
C ARG A 12 10.55 10.53 8.63
N ALA A 13 10.17 9.46 7.94
CA ALA A 13 10.91 8.20 7.94
C ALA A 13 12.32 8.36 7.34
N ARG A 14 12.45 9.14 6.24
CA ARG A 14 13.75 9.47 5.64
C ARG A 14 14.65 10.24 6.60
N LEU A 15 14.14 11.29 7.23
CA LEU A 15 14.91 12.10 8.17
C LEU A 15 15.31 11.31 9.43
N ALA A 16 14.46 10.41 9.91
CA ALA A 16 14.80 9.51 11.02
C ALA A 16 15.95 8.53 10.68
N LYS A 17 16.20 8.28 9.40
CA LYS A 17 17.35 7.51 8.89
C LYS A 17 18.56 8.39 8.53
N ASN A 18 18.51 9.69 8.81
CA ASN A 18 19.53 10.67 8.42
C ASN A 18 19.86 10.69 6.92
N MET A 19 18.89 10.33 6.07
CA MET A 19 19.08 10.30 4.62
C MET A 19 18.68 11.64 3.99
N THR A 20 19.47 12.14 3.05
CA THR A 20 19.02 13.19 2.12
C THR A 20 18.07 12.61 1.07
N ILE A 21 17.38 13.46 0.31
CA ILE A 21 16.57 13.01 -0.84
C ILE A 21 17.46 12.24 -1.85
N HIS A 22 18.70 12.68 -2.03
CA HIS A 22 19.67 12.01 -2.88
C HIS A 22 20.03 10.61 -2.35
N ASP A 23 20.31 10.48 -1.06
CA ASP A 23 20.67 9.18 -0.46
C ASP A 23 19.52 8.17 -0.57
N LEU A 24 18.28 8.64 -0.33
CA LEU A 24 17.11 7.77 -0.48
C LEU A 24 16.88 7.38 -1.95
N ALA A 25 17.09 8.30 -2.88
CA ALA A 25 17.00 8.03 -4.32
C ALA A 25 17.99 6.93 -4.73
N VAL A 26 19.25 7.06 -4.32
CA VAL A 26 20.30 6.05 -4.58
C VAL A 26 19.92 4.71 -3.95
N ALA A 27 19.52 4.69 -2.68
CA ALA A 27 19.20 3.45 -1.97
C ALA A 27 17.96 2.72 -2.51
N THR A 28 17.01 3.44 -3.12
CA THR A 28 15.76 2.87 -3.67
C THR A 28 15.81 2.63 -5.17
N GLY A 29 16.82 3.14 -5.87
CA GLY A 29 16.88 3.16 -7.33
C GLY A 29 15.85 4.10 -7.99
N LEU A 30 15.20 4.97 -7.21
CA LEU A 30 14.24 5.97 -7.72
C LEU A 30 14.95 7.29 -8.02
N SER A 31 14.39 8.10 -8.93
CA SER A 31 14.97 9.42 -9.19
C SER A 31 14.76 10.37 -8.00
N VAL A 32 15.72 11.30 -7.80
CA VAL A 32 15.60 12.41 -6.82
C VAL A 32 14.29 13.18 -7.01
N LYS A 33 13.90 13.41 -8.27
CA LYS A 33 12.63 14.08 -8.63
C LYS A 33 11.41 13.27 -8.17
N THR A 34 11.45 11.94 -8.30
CA THR A 34 10.39 11.04 -7.81
C THR A 34 10.25 11.20 -6.31
N ILE A 35 11.34 11.06 -5.53
CA ILE A 35 11.29 11.20 -4.07
C ILE A 35 10.76 12.58 -3.66
N GLY A 36 11.27 13.66 -4.27
CA GLY A 36 10.80 15.01 -3.98
C GLY A 36 9.30 15.21 -4.28
N ASN A 37 8.81 14.66 -5.40
CA ASN A 37 7.38 14.72 -5.74
C ASN A 37 6.51 13.90 -4.78
N LEU A 38 7.02 12.76 -4.29
CA LEU A 38 6.33 11.95 -3.28
C LEU A 38 6.22 12.70 -1.94
N GLU A 39 7.31 13.27 -1.44
CA GLU A 39 7.30 14.02 -0.18
C GLU A 39 6.44 15.27 -0.24
N ALA A 40 6.41 15.94 -1.39
CA ALA A 40 5.56 17.10 -1.64
C ALA A 40 4.09 16.73 -1.95
N ASN A 41 3.72 15.44 -1.89
CA ASN A 41 2.39 14.93 -2.26
C ASN A 41 1.93 15.31 -3.68
N ARG A 42 2.86 15.62 -4.60
CA ARG A 42 2.57 15.95 -6.01
C ARG A 42 2.20 14.71 -6.82
N THR A 43 2.72 13.56 -6.43
CA THR A 43 2.44 12.26 -7.05
C THR A 43 2.19 11.21 -5.98
N ARG A 44 1.33 10.23 -6.27
CA ARG A 44 1.14 9.06 -5.40
C ARG A 44 2.16 7.98 -5.72
N ALA A 45 2.75 7.37 -4.69
CA ALA A 45 3.64 6.23 -4.89
C ALA A 45 2.86 5.01 -5.37
N LEU A 46 3.44 4.29 -6.32
CA LEU A 46 2.97 2.95 -6.70
C LEU A 46 3.32 1.96 -5.58
N LEU A 47 2.55 0.88 -5.44
CA LEU A 47 2.81 -0.14 -4.43
C LEU A 47 4.21 -0.76 -4.52
N PRO A 48 4.76 -1.06 -5.71
CA PRO A 48 6.15 -1.49 -5.82
C PRO A 48 7.16 -0.47 -5.28
N HIS A 49 6.95 0.83 -5.54
CA HIS A 49 7.81 1.88 -4.98
C HIS A 49 7.67 1.94 -3.46
N LEU A 50 6.46 1.83 -2.92
CA LEU A 50 6.21 1.80 -1.48
C LEU A 50 6.91 0.62 -0.80
N ARG A 51 6.99 -0.55 -1.44
CA ARG A 51 7.73 -1.72 -0.94
C ARG A 51 9.21 -1.41 -0.77
N VAL A 52 9.84 -0.86 -1.80
CA VAL A 52 11.27 -0.53 -1.76
C VAL A 52 11.53 0.59 -0.74
N LEU A 53 10.69 1.62 -0.71
CA LEU A 53 10.81 2.70 0.28
C LEU A 53 10.67 2.19 1.71
N ALA A 54 9.67 1.35 1.98
CA ALA A 54 9.44 0.75 3.29
C ALA A 54 10.63 -0.11 3.75
N GLN A 55 11.18 -0.92 2.84
CA GLN A 55 12.35 -1.75 3.11
C GLN A 55 13.58 -0.90 3.45
N VAL A 56 13.92 0.08 2.62
CA VAL A 56 15.09 0.95 2.84
C VAL A 56 14.95 1.77 4.12
N LEU A 57 13.76 2.30 4.37
CA LEU A 57 13.49 3.14 5.54
C LEU A 57 13.24 2.32 6.82
N ASN A 58 13.14 1.00 6.72
CA ASN A 58 12.79 0.09 7.81
C ASN A 58 11.52 0.52 8.57
N VAL A 59 10.48 0.85 7.82
CA VAL A 59 9.16 1.19 8.36
C VAL A 59 8.08 0.36 7.68
N PRO A 60 6.95 0.07 8.34
CA PRO A 60 5.88 -0.68 7.69
C PRO A 60 5.35 0.05 6.45
N LEU A 61 5.11 -0.68 5.36
CA LEU A 61 4.61 -0.10 4.11
C LEU A 61 3.28 0.64 4.30
N TYR A 62 2.38 0.09 5.12
CA TYR A 62 1.08 0.71 5.40
C TYR A 62 1.25 2.10 6.05
N TYR A 63 2.33 2.32 6.82
CA TYR A 63 2.61 3.61 7.44
C TYR A 63 2.90 4.68 6.39
N ILE A 64 3.80 4.42 5.43
CA ILE A 64 4.09 5.39 4.36
C ILE A 64 2.85 5.61 3.48
N GLY A 65 2.08 4.56 3.21
CA GLY A 65 0.86 4.62 2.41
C GLY A 65 -0.34 5.29 3.09
N CYS A 66 -0.27 5.57 4.41
CA CYS A 66 -1.41 5.94 5.25
C CYS A 66 -2.57 4.93 5.15
N PHE A 67 -2.26 3.65 4.96
CA PHE A 67 -3.28 2.65 4.67
C PHE A 67 -4.11 2.29 5.90
N GLU A 68 -3.63 2.53 7.12
CA GLU A 68 -4.42 2.37 8.34
C GLU A 68 -5.68 3.26 8.36
N ASN A 69 -5.66 4.36 7.61
CA ASN A 69 -6.79 5.28 7.48
C ASN A 69 -7.81 4.81 6.42
N LEU A 70 -7.54 3.71 5.70
CA LEU A 70 -8.51 3.15 4.76
C LEU A 70 -9.73 2.60 5.51
N PRO A 71 -10.94 2.79 4.95
CA PRO A 71 -12.16 2.30 5.58
C PRO A 71 -12.20 0.76 5.57
N GLU A 72 -13.00 0.20 6.47
CA GLU A 72 -13.17 -1.26 6.66
C GLU A 72 -14.65 -1.66 6.87
N LYS A 73 -15.59 -0.79 6.51
CA LYS A 73 -17.02 -1.00 6.77
C LYS A 73 -17.61 -2.11 5.91
N THR A 74 -17.18 -2.20 4.65
CA THR A 74 -17.66 -3.21 3.70
C THR A 74 -16.62 -4.31 3.47
N LEU A 75 -17.07 -5.44 2.90
CA LEU A 75 -16.14 -6.50 2.51
C LEU A 75 -15.14 -6.00 1.46
N GLY A 76 -15.59 -5.26 0.44
CA GLY A 76 -14.70 -4.69 -0.57
C GLY A 76 -13.63 -3.76 0.00
N GLN A 77 -14.02 -2.92 0.97
CA GLN A 77 -13.10 -2.06 1.71
C GLN A 77 -12.05 -2.87 2.49
N ARG A 78 -12.48 -3.91 3.21
CA ARG A 78 -11.57 -4.80 3.96
C ARG A 78 -10.62 -5.56 3.03
N ILE A 79 -11.10 -6.08 1.90
CA ILE A 79 -10.26 -6.73 0.88
C ILE A 79 -9.19 -5.75 0.39
N ARG A 80 -9.59 -4.53 0.01
CA ARG A 80 -8.66 -3.51 -0.46
C ARG A 80 -7.62 -3.15 0.60
N LYS A 81 -8.05 -2.93 1.84
CA LYS A 81 -7.15 -2.55 2.93
C LYS A 81 -6.16 -3.67 3.24
N ALA A 82 -6.63 -4.90 3.41
CA ALA A 82 -5.76 -6.06 3.61
C ALA A 82 -4.75 -6.21 2.47
N ARG A 83 -5.20 -6.09 1.21
CA ARG A 83 -4.32 -6.18 0.04
C ARG A 83 -3.17 -5.18 0.11
N VAL A 84 -3.46 -3.91 0.37
CA VAL A 84 -2.42 -2.87 0.41
C VAL A 84 -1.57 -2.94 1.68
N PHE A 85 -2.09 -3.49 2.79
CA PHE A 85 -1.29 -3.79 3.98
C PHE A 85 -0.21 -4.84 3.69
N HIS A 86 -0.54 -5.85 2.89
CA HIS A 86 0.43 -6.82 2.37
C HIS A 86 1.32 -6.25 1.26
N GLY A 87 1.12 -4.99 0.84
CA GLY A 87 1.89 -4.37 -0.24
C GLY A 87 1.60 -4.93 -1.63
N LEU A 88 0.48 -5.64 -1.82
CA LEU A 88 0.15 -6.35 -3.06
C LEU A 88 -0.60 -5.47 -4.06
N THR A 89 -0.22 -5.53 -5.33
CA THR A 89 -1.02 -5.00 -6.44
C THR A 89 -2.31 -5.82 -6.61
N LYS A 90 -3.26 -5.29 -7.38
CA LYS A 90 -4.49 -6.04 -7.68
C LYS A 90 -4.14 -7.30 -8.47
N GLU A 91 -3.17 -7.18 -9.36
CA GLU A 91 -2.65 -8.25 -10.21
C GLU A 91 -2.06 -9.37 -9.34
N GLU A 92 -1.20 -9.02 -8.37
CA GLU A 92 -0.57 -9.99 -7.47
C GLU A 92 -1.59 -10.74 -6.61
N LEU A 93 -2.54 -10.04 -5.96
CA LEU A 93 -3.57 -10.71 -5.15
C LEU A 93 -4.54 -11.53 -6.01
N ALA A 94 -4.93 -11.02 -7.18
CA ALA A 94 -5.83 -11.73 -8.07
C ALA A 94 -5.19 -13.04 -8.56
N GLN A 95 -3.90 -12.97 -8.94
CA GLN A 95 -3.12 -14.15 -9.30
C GLN A 95 -3.03 -15.14 -8.15
N SER A 96 -2.75 -14.68 -6.93
CA SER A 96 -2.58 -15.58 -5.78
C SER A 96 -3.87 -16.30 -5.37
N ILE A 97 -5.04 -15.71 -5.59
CA ILE A 97 -6.36 -16.33 -5.29
C ILE A 97 -7.05 -16.91 -6.53
N GLY A 98 -6.37 -16.95 -7.68
CA GLY A 98 -6.84 -17.59 -8.90
C GLY A 98 -8.02 -16.88 -9.59
N VAL A 99 -8.04 -15.54 -9.61
CA VAL A 99 -9.08 -14.75 -10.29
C VAL A 99 -8.49 -13.71 -11.25
N ASN A 100 -9.34 -13.21 -12.14
CA ASN A 100 -8.97 -12.06 -12.98
C ASN A 100 -8.85 -10.77 -12.12
N PRO A 101 -7.87 -9.88 -12.37
CA PRO A 101 -7.76 -8.59 -11.67
C PRO A 101 -9.03 -7.73 -11.72
N LYS A 102 -9.81 -7.79 -12.81
CA LYS A 102 -11.12 -7.12 -12.93
C LYS A 102 -12.17 -7.69 -11.96
N THR A 103 -12.11 -8.99 -11.70
CA THR A 103 -12.98 -9.65 -10.71
C THR A 103 -12.65 -9.14 -9.30
N LEU A 104 -11.36 -9.12 -8.95
CA LEU A 104 -10.91 -8.56 -7.67
C LEU A 104 -11.30 -7.08 -7.53
N GLN A 105 -11.11 -6.28 -8.58
CA GLN A 105 -11.53 -4.87 -8.59
C GLN A 105 -13.04 -4.73 -8.34
N SER A 106 -13.86 -5.60 -8.92
CA SER A 106 -15.32 -5.59 -8.71
C SER A 106 -15.67 -5.92 -7.26
N TRP A 107 -14.93 -6.81 -6.61
CA TRP A 107 -15.10 -7.11 -5.18
C TRP A 107 -14.66 -5.95 -4.29
N GLU A 108 -13.52 -5.31 -4.56
CA GLU A 108 -13.05 -4.14 -3.81
C GLU A 108 -13.99 -2.94 -3.90
N GLN A 109 -14.78 -2.86 -4.97
CA GLN A 109 -15.79 -1.83 -5.20
C GLN A 109 -17.18 -2.23 -4.71
N ASP A 110 -17.31 -3.39 -4.06
CA ASP A 110 -18.58 -4.00 -3.63
C ASP A 110 -19.62 -4.18 -4.76
N LYS A 111 -19.19 -4.14 -6.04
CA LYS A 111 -20.05 -4.35 -7.22
C LYS A 111 -20.49 -5.81 -7.36
N ARG A 112 -19.67 -6.73 -6.86
CA ARG A 112 -19.95 -8.18 -6.83
C ARG A 112 -19.42 -8.75 -5.52
N LYS A 113 -20.07 -9.79 -5.01
CA LYS A 113 -19.59 -10.55 -3.86
C LYS A 113 -18.75 -11.75 -4.32
N PRO A 114 -17.63 -12.08 -3.63
CA PRO A 114 -16.89 -13.31 -3.90
C PRO A 114 -17.75 -14.54 -3.56
N LEU A 115 -17.57 -15.63 -4.32
CA LEU A 115 -18.12 -16.93 -3.96
C LEU A 115 -17.41 -17.50 -2.72
N GLN A 116 -18.05 -18.43 -2.01
CA GLN A 116 -17.55 -19.00 -0.75
C GLN A 116 -16.11 -19.55 -0.84
N ARG A 117 -15.77 -20.21 -1.95
CA ARG A 117 -14.39 -20.70 -2.20
C ARG A 117 -13.34 -19.59 -2.16
N TYR A 118 -13.64 -18.41 -2.68
CA TYR A 118 -12.73 -17.27 -2.68
C TYR A 118 -12.70 -16.54 -1.34
N LEU A 119 -13.82 -16.55 -0.59
CA LEU A 119 -13.83 -16.04 0.79
C LEU A 119 -12.87 -16.83 1.68
N THR A 120 -12.75 -18.13 1.44
CA THR A 120 -11.80 -18.98 2.16
C THR A 120 -10.35 -18.56 1.89
N ALA A 121 -9.99 -18.33 0.63
CA ALA A 121 -8.67 -17.81 0.26
C ALA A 121 -8.40 -16.39 0.81
N LEU A 122 -9.40 -15.51 0.74
CA LEU A 122 -9.30 -14.13 1.25
C LEU A 122 -9.15 -14.06 2.77
N LYS A 123 -9.63 -15.07 3.51
CA LYS A 123 -9.55 -15.11 4.98
C LYS A 123 -8.11 -14.98 5.49
N ALA A 124 -7.15 -15.62 4.81
CA ALA A 124 -5.73 -15.53 5.16
C ALA A 124 -5.19 -14.09 5.03
N TYR A 125 -5.58 -13.37 3.98
CA TYR A 125 -5.19 -11.97 3.78
C TYR A 125 -5.87 -11.04 4.78
N LEU A 126 -7.17 -11.24 5.01
CA LEU A 126 -7.99 -10.41 5.91
C LEU A 126 -7.57 -10.52 7.38
N ALA A 127 -6.91 -11.59 7.78
CA ALA A 127 -6.43 -11.79 9.15
C ALA A 127 -5.48 -10.68 9.65
N ILE A 128 -4.83 -9.95 8.73
CA ILE A 128 -3.95 -8.82 9.08
C ILE A 128 -4.71 -7.62 9.69
N LEU A 129 -6.02 -7.53 9.45
CA LEU A 129 -6.88 -6.45 9.96
C LEU A 129 -7.51 -6.77 11.32
N GLY A 130 -7.45 -8.04 11.74
CA GLY A 130 -8.04 -8.52 12.99
C GLY A 130 -7.03 -8.65 14.14
N LYS A 131 -5.88 -7.98 14.02
CA LYS A 131 -4.83 -7.93 15.05
C LYS A 131 -4.76 -6.56 15.67
#